data_AF-A0A084B8T0-F1
#
_entry.id   AF-A0A084B8T0-F1
#
_cell.length_a   1.000
_cell.length_b   1.000
_cell.length_c   1.000
_cell.angle_alpha   90.00
_cell.angle_beta   90.00
_cell.angle_gamma   90.00
#
_symmetry.space_group_name_H-M   'P 1'
#
loop_
_entity.id
_entity.type
_entity.pdbx_description
1 polymer ?
#
loop_
_entity_poly.entity_id
_entity_poly.type
_entity_poly.pdbx_seq_one_letter_code
_entity_poly.pdbx_strand_id
1 'polypeptide(L)'
;MYGIEWEQPAIIAEALAQAAIHDNYVGTFLSKVEKAAAADPSKMSLTLPELLEQGHSDENFVNSFRHEDPNAIRVKIDPEDVEERVAENIHTAAYMASASVFHPPHVYRYDFFLIHHLTLAPILVLLGQATWIPQKVKYRILEWKGRFDILQYVARWCPPLQIESVAKYKPYDASLADSKKELLPRFHGKPDDGHAIKVARALVIAQRISRKYRDRPWIRIKDYATWLKAMYVLLDSTILVHSGFPWVRSAGWDEAWEESGYPKGVPTLA
;
A
#
# COMPACT_ATOMS: atom_id res chain seq x y z
N MET A 1 -8.70 11.74 5.72
CA MET A 1 -8.19 12.19 4.40
C MET A 1 -8.78 13.55 4.03
N TYR A 2 -10.11 13.66 3.97
CA TYR A 2 -10.79 14.87 3.52
C TYR A 2 -10.61 16.11 4.41
N GLY A 3 -10.39 15.95 5.72
CA GLY A 3 -10.11 17.09 6.58
C GLY A 3 -8.82 17.84 6.21
N ILE A 4 -7.72 17.10 6.03
CA ILE A 4 -6.39 17.70 5.77
C ILE A 4 -6.31 18.29 4.37
N GLU A 5 -6.80 17.57 3.36
CA GLU A 5 -6.68 18.00 1.96
C GLU A 5 -7.55 19.22 1.61
N TRP A 6 -8.65 19.44 2.31
CA TRP A 6 -9.53 20.59 2.10
C TRP A 6 -9.44 21.61 3.24
N GLU A 7 -8.41 21.50 4.08
CA GLU A 7 -8.14 22.42 5.20
C GLU A 7 -9.36 22.64 6.11
N GLN A 8 -10.06 21.55 6.45
CA GLN A 8 -11.27 21.57 7.29
C GLN A 8 -10.91 21.23 8.75
N PRO A 9 -10.59 22.20 9.62
CA PRO A 9 -10.08 21.94 10.97
C PRO A 9 -11.05 21.17 11.86
N ALA A 10 -12.37 21.39 11.71
CA ALA A 10 -13.38 20.63 12.46
C ALA A 10 -13.35 19.14 12.14
N ILE A 11 -13.24 18.79 10.85
CA ILE A 11 -13.12 17.40 10.39
C ILE A 11 -11.80 16.77 10.84
N ILE A 12 -10.71 17.56 10.86
CA ILE A 12 -9.42 17.10 11.39
C ILE A 12 -9.54 16.80 12.89
N ALA A 13 -10.16 17.70 13.67
CA ALA A 13 -10.36 17.52 15.10
C ALA A 13 -11.23 16.31 15.42
N GLU A 14 -12.34 16.13 14.70
CA GLU A 14 -13.21 14.95 14.81
C GLU A 14 -12.45 13.66 14.52
N ALA A 15 -11.71 13.61 13.41
CA ALA A 15 -10.93 12.43 13.03
C ALA A 15 -9.84 12.09 14.06
N LEU A 16 -9.17 13.10 14.63
CA LEU A 16 -8.18 12.91 15.70
C LEU A 16 -8.84 12.43 17.00
N ALA A 17 -10.01 12.96 17.36
CA ALA A 17 -10.76 12.52 18.53
C ALA A 17 -11.22 11.06 18.38
N GLN A 18 -11.70 10.68 17.19
CA GLN A 18 -12.05 9.29 16.89
C GLN A 18 -10.82 8.36 16.97
N ALA A 19 -9.66 8.80 16.45
CA ALA A 19 -8.43 8.02 16.55
C ALA A 19 -7.94 7.87 18.00
N ALA A 20 -8.15 8.88 18.85
CA ALA A 20 -7.66 8.89 20.23
C ALA A 20 -8.39 7.90 21.16
N ILE A 21 -9.60 7.45 20.79
CA ILE A 21 -10.36 6.45 21.57
C ILE A 21 -10.15 5.01 21.07
N HIS A 22 -9.41 4.82 19.98
CA HIS A 22 -9.08 3.48 19.49
C HIS A 22 -7.94 2.86 20.29
N ASP A 23 -7.98 1.53 20.44
CA ASP A 23 -6.91 0.78 21.11
C ASP A 23 -5.56 0.98 20.40
N ASN A 24 -4.53 1.29 21.19
CA ASN A 24 -3.16 1.44 20.71
C ASN A 24 -2.42 0.08 20.65
N TYR A 25 -3.02 -0.91 20.01
CA TYR A 25 -2.55 -2.30 20.05
C TYR A 25 -1.16 -2.51 19.45
N VAL A 26 -0.71 -1.63 18.52
CA VAL A 26 0.64 -1.70 17.92
C VAL A 26 1.65 -0.73 18.52
N GLY A 27 1.21 0.29 19.28
CA GLY A 27 2.09 1.39 19.69
C GLY A 27 3.22 0.94 20.61
N THR A 28 2.96 -0.02 21.49
CA THR A 28 3.98 -0.61 22.37
C THR A 28 5.07 -1.29 21.54
N PHE A 29 4.69 -2.11 20.57
CA PHE A 29 5.63 -2.80 19.69
C PHE A 29 6.45 -1.81 18.84
N LEU A 30 5.80 -0.86 18.16
CA LEU A 30 6.49 0.14 17.34
C LEU A 30 7.46 1.01 18.17
N SER A 31 7.11 1.32 19.42
CA SER A 31 8.00 2.04 20.34
C SER A 31 9.22 1.21 20.74
N LYS A 32 9.06 -0.11 20.96
CA LYS A 32 10.18 -1.02 21.24
C LYS A 32 11.13 -1.07 20.04
N VAL A 33 10.59 -1.20 18.83
CA VAL A 33 11.37 -1.25 17.58
C VAL A 33 12.11 0.06 17.31
N GLU A 34 11.45 1.21 17.50
CA GLU A 34 12.07 2.54 17.40
C GLU A 34 13.27 2.67 18.34
N LYS A 35 13.11 2.28 19.62
CA LYS A 35 14.20 2.32 20.61
C LYS A 35 15.37 1.40 20.24
N ALA A 36 15.08 0.18 19.79
CA ALA A 36 16.12 -0.77 19.40
C ALA A 36 16.89 -0.32 18.15
N ALA A 37 16.20 0.28 17.18
CA ALA A 37 16.85 0.87 16.01
C ALA A 37 17.77 2.04 16.39
N ALA A 38 17.35 2.90 17.33
CA ALA A 38 18.16 4.02 17.82
C ALA A 38 19.38 3.57 18.64
N ALA A 39 19.29 2.44 19.35
CA ALA A 39 20.38 1.92 20.18
C ALA A 39 21.55 1.33 19.37
N ASP A 40 21.29 0.90 18.12
CA ASP A 40 22.31 0.36 17.23
C ASP A 40 22.09 0.84 15.78
N PRO A 41 22.47 2.10 15.48
CA PRO A 41 22.33 2.68 14.15
C PRO A 41 23.24 2.01 13.09
N SER A 42 24.23 1.22 13.52
CA SER A 42 25.26 0.64 12.65
C SER A 42 24.80 -0.62 11.91
N LYS A 43 23.76 -1.29 12.41
CA LYS A 43 23.21 -2.49 11.78
C LYS A 43 22.59 -2.15 10.43
N MET A 44 22.80 -3.03 9.46
CA MET A 44 22.23 -2.89 8.12
C MET A 44 20.73 -2.60 8.18
N SER A 45 20.32 -1.59 7.42
CA SER A 45 18.93 -1.21 7.22
C SER A 45 18.56 -1.40 5.76
N LEU A 46 17.42 -2.05 5.54
CA LEU A 46 16.87 -2.30 4.21
C LEU A 46 15.92 -1.16 3.83
N THR A 47 15.72 -0.99 2.53
CA THR A 47 14.63 -0.14 2.00
C THR A 47 13.27 -0.78 2.33
N LEU A 48 12.21 0.01 2.31
CA LEU A 48 10.86 -0.50 2.57
C LEU A 48 10.44 -1.67 1.65
N PRO A 49 10.67 -1.66 0.32
CA PRO A 49 10.31 -2.81 -0.52
C PRO A 49 11.18 -4.04 -0.25
N GLU A 50 12.46 -3.87 0.09
CA GLU A 50 13.33 -5.00 0.47
C GLU A 50 12.84 -5.68 1.75
N LEU A 51 12.29 -4.93 2.72
CA LEU A 51 11.66 -5.51 3.91
C LEU A 51 10.38 -6.30 3.59
N LEU A 52 9.59 -5.87 2.59
CA LEU A 52 8.44 -6.66 2.12
C LEU A 52 8.92 -7.98 1.49
N GLU A 53 9.96 -7.89 0.65
CA GLU A 53 10.56 -9.04 -0.04
C GLU A 53 11.19 -10.04 0.94
N GLN A 54 11.79 -9.56 2.03
CA GLN A 54 12.33 -10.39 3.09
C GLN A 54 11.28 -11.32 3.72
N GLY A 55 10.01 -10.90 3.72
CA GLY A 55 8.88 -11.74 4.17
C GLY A 55 8.74 -13.09 3.46
N HIS A 56 9.33 -13.23 2.26
CA HIS A 56 9.33 -14.48 1.48
C HIS A 56 10.59 -15.31 1.64
N SER A 57 11.73 -14.65 1.90
CA SER A 57 13.04 -15.30 1.90
C SER A 57 13.54 -15.67 3.31
N ASP A 58 12.88 -15.18 4.36
CA ASP A 58 13.35 -15.28 5.73
C ASP A 58 12.20 -15.59 6.70
N GLU A 59 12.06 -16.87 7.06
CA GLU A 59 11.07 -17.31 8.03
C GLU A 59 11.34 -16.74 9.43
N ASN A 60 12.61 -16.51 9.79
CA ASN A 60 12.95 -15.91 11.08
C ASN A 60 12.47 -14.46 11.13
N PHE A 61 12.56 -13.73 10.03
CA PHE A 61 11.98 -12.39 9.92
C PHE A 61 10.47 -12.44 10.19
N VAL A 62 9.70 -13.32 9.53
CA VAL A 62 8.25 -13.45 9.78
C VAL A 62 7.97 -13.85 11.23
N ASN A 63 8.71 -14.84 11.76
CA ASN A 63 8.56 -15.30 13.14
C ASN A 63 8.95 -14.22 14.16
N SER A 64 9.83 -13.28 13.84
CA SER A 64 10.21 -12.18 14.72
C SER A 64 9.02 -11.30 15.11
N PHE A 65 8.05 -11.11 14.21
CA PHE A 65 6.79 -10.39 14.50
C PHE A 65 5.90 -11.15 15.48
N ARG A 66 5.83 -12.49 15.35
CA ARG A 66 5.05 -13.36 16.26
C ARG A 66 5.59 -13.33 17.69
N HIS A 67 6.90 -13.13 17.84
CA HIS A 67 7.58 -13.04 19.14
C HIS A 67 7.79 -11.60 19.63
N GLU A 68 7.20 -10.60 18.94
CA GLU A 68 7.40 -9.17 19.22
C GLU A 68 8.88 -8.76 19.34
N ASP A 69 9.77 -9.34 18.52
CA ASP A 69 11.20 -9.01 18.54
C ASP A 69 11.39 -7.53 18.19
N PRO A 70 11.98 -6.72 19.08
CA PRO A 70 12.24 -5.31 18.81
C PRO A 70 13.19 -5.06 17.63
N ASN A 71 13.90 -6.08 17.16
CA ASN A 71 14.79 -5.98 16.00
C ASN A 71 14.14 -6.37 14.67
N ALA A 72 12.87 -6.78 14.69
CA ALA A 72 12.14 -7.29 13.53
C ALA A 72 12.14 -6.32 12.32
N ILE A 73 12.00 -5.01 12.57
CA ILE A 73 11.78 -4.03 11.49
C ILE A 73 12.74 -2.84 11.60
N ARG A 74 13.88 -2.93 10.91
CA ARG A 74 14.84 -1.84 10.81
C ARG A 74 14.72 -1.12 9.47
N VAL A 75 13.95 -0.05 9.47
CA VAL A 75 13.74 0.82 8.31
C VAL A 75 14.92 1.79 8.17
N LYS A 76 15.47 1.91 6.97
CA LYS A 76 16.41 2.97 6.62
C LYS A 76 15.68 4.27 6.32
N ILE A 77 15.81 5.28 7.16
CA ILE A 77 15.43 6.65 6.80
C ILE A 77 16.67 7.53 6.88
N ASP A 78 17.17 7.94 5.72
CA ASP A 78 18.20 8.96 5.62
C ASP A 78 17.56 10.33 5.96
N PRO A 79 18.06 11.04 6.99
CA PRO A 79 17.36 12.17 7.60
C PRO A 79 17.33 13.45 6.76
N GLU A 80 17.74 13.45 5.48
CA GLU A 80 17.90 14.72 4.75
C GLU A 80 16.78 15.05 3.74
N ASP A 81 15.98 14.09 3.28
CA ASP A 81 14.94 14.36 2.25
C ASP A 81 13.55 13.79 2.62
N VAL A 82 12.71 14.61 3.27
CA VAL A 82 11.30 14.26 3.57
C VAL A 82 10.52 13.93 2.30
N GLU A 83 10.78 14.63 1.20
CA GLU A 83 10.04 14.44 -0.06
C GLU A 83 10.34 13.06 -0.65
N GLU A 84 11.61 12.64 -0.63
CA GLU A 84 11.99 11.29 -1.05
C GLU A 84 11.37 10.22 -0.15
N ARG A 85 11.37 10.43 1.16
CA ARG A 85 10.79 9.46 2.10
C ARG A 85 9.28 9.32 1.96
N VAL A 86 8.58 10.41 1.65
CA VAL A 86 7.15 10.39 1.27
C VAL A 86 6.97 9.59 -0.02
N ALA A 87 7.81 9.83 -1.03
CA ALA A 87 7.74 9.12 -2.29
C ALA A 87 8.01 7.61 -2.13
N GLU A 88 9.02 7.23 -1.36
CA GLU A 88 9.34 5.83 -1.04
C GLU A 88 8.16 5.15 -0.33
N ASN A 89 7.62 5.74 0.75
CA ASN A 89 6.48 5.18 1.48
C ASN A 89 5.27 4.92 0.56
N ILE A 90 4.93 5.91 -0.27
CA ILE A 90 3.79 5.80 -1.19
C ILE A 90 4.07 4.78 -2.30
N HIS A 91 5.30 4.77 -2.85
CA HIS A 91 5.69 3.82 -3.89
C HIS A 91 5.67 2.39 -3.37
N THR A 92 6.21 2.15 -2.18
CA THR A 92 6.20 0.84 -1.55
C THR A 92 4.78 0.37 -1.27
N ALA A 93 3.90 1.22 -0.76
CA ALA A 93 2.49 0.86 -0.59
C ALA A 93 1.80 0.54 -1.92
N ALA A 94 2.14 1.26 -3.00
CA ALA A 94 1.63 0.97 -4.35
C ALA A 94 2.13 -0.37 -4.89
N TYR A 95 3.42 -0.66 -4.71
CA TYR A 95 4.01 -1.94 -5.06
C TYR A 95 3.37 -3.08 -4.27
N MET A 96 3.31 -2.97 -2.94
CA MET A 96 2.68 -3.95 -2.06
C MET A 96 1.25 -4.28 -2.47
N ALA A 97 0.41 -3.26 -2.63
CA ALA A 97 -1.00 -3.46 -2.98
C ALA A 97 -1.17 -4.04 -4.39
N SER A 98 -0.42 -3.54 -5.38
CA SER A 98 -0.58 -3.94 -6.78
C SER A 98 0.05 -5.30 -7.08
N ALA A 99 1.15 -5.65 -6.43
CA ALA A 99 1.86 -6.91 -6.66
C ALA A 99 1.16 -8.10 -6.01
N SER A 100 0.34 -7.87 -4.97
CA SER A 100 -0.33 -8.91 -4.17
C SER A 100 -1.69 -9.37 -4.74
N VAL A 101 -1.98 -9.05 -6.01
CA VAL A 101 -3.34 -9.17 -6.57
C VAL A 101 -3.68 -10.53 -7.18
N PHE A 102 -2.68 -11.37 -7.50
CA PHE A 102 -2.88 -12.63 -8.21
C PHE A 102 -2.80 -13.83 -7.25
N HIS A 103 -3.81 -14.68 -7.31
CA HIS A 103 -3.83 -15.98 -6.61
C HIS A 103 -4.58 -17.01 -7.47
N PRO A 104 -3.91 -17.63 -8.46
CA PRO A 104 -4.55 -18.62 -9.31
C PRO A 104 -5.10 -19.81 -8.48
N PRO A 105 -6.30 -20.31 -8.79
CA PRO A 105 -7.12 -20.06 -9.99
C PRO A 105 -8.14 -18.91 -9.85
N HIS A 106 -8.09 -18.09 -8.79
CA HIS A 106 -9.07 -17.04 -8.54
C HIS A 106 -8.89 -15.83 -9.46
N VAL A 107 -9.98 -15.09 -9.67
CA VAL A 107 -9.92 -13.76 -10.29
C VAL A 107 -9.06 -12.84 -9.42
N TYR A 108 -8.17 -12.10 -10.07
CA TYR A 108 -7.28 -11.13 -9.43
C TYR A 108 -8.06 -10.08 -8.65
N ARG A 109 -7.64 -9.80 -7.41
CA ARG A 109 -8.28 -8.87 -6.48
C ARG A 109 -7.26 -8.19 -5.61
N TYR A 110 -7.49 -6.93 -5.30
CA TYR A 110 -6.70 -6.23 -4.29
C TYR A 110 -7.09 -6.69 -2.89
N ASP A 111 -6.10 -6.73 -1.98
CA ASP A 111 -6.33 -6.97 -0.57
C ASP A 111 -6.89 -5.73 0.13
N PHE A 112 -8.01 -5.91 0.84
CA PHE A 112 -8.71 -4.84 1.54
C PHE A 112 -7.82 -4.11 2.55
N PHE A 113 -6.99 -4.80 3.31
CA PHE A 113 -6.11 -4.17 4.30
C PHE A 113 -4.92 -3.48 3.62
N LEU A 114 -4.30 -4.14 2.64
CA LEU A 114 -3.11 -3.59 1.96
C LEU A 114 -3.41 -2.30 1.19
N ILE A 115 -4.61 -2.17 0.60
CA ILE A 115 -5.00 -0.92 -0.08
C ILE A 115 -5.05 0.29 0.86
N HIS A 116 -5.31 0.12 2.16
CA HIS A 116 -5.39 1.24 3.09
C HIS A 116 -4.04 1.95 3.24
N HIS A 117 -2.94 1.19 3.18
CA HIS A 117 -1.59 1.75 3.22
C HIS A 117 -1.30 2.65 2.02
N LEU A 118 -1.84 2.31 0.85
CA LEU A 118 -1.72 3.07 -0.39
C LEU A 118 -2.69 4.26 -0.41
N THR A 119 -3.94 4.09 0.00
CA THR A 119 -4.94 5.18 -0.02
C THR A 119 -4.57 6.35 0.90
N LEU A 120 -3.64 6.18 1.84
CA LEU A 120 -3.05 7.27 2.62
C LEU A 120 -2.16 8.23 1.81
N ALA A 121 -1.85 7.93 0.54
CA ALA A 121 -0.94 8.73 -0.29
C ALA A 121 -1.24 10.24 -0.32
N PRO A 122 -2.49 10.73 -0.48
CA PRO A 122 -2.77 12.16 -0.44
C PRO A 122 -2.37 12.81 0.90
N ILE A 123 -2.64 12.13 2.02
CA ILE A 123 -2.28 12.63 3.36
C ILE A 123 -0.76 12.71 3.51
N LEU A 124 -0.01 11.69 3.06
CA LEU A 124 1.45 11.68 3.17
C LEU A 124 2.09 12.82 2.35
N VAL A 125 1.56 13.12 1.16
CA VAL A 125 2.01 14.29 0.36
C VAL A 125 1.81 15.59 1.14
N LEU A 126 0.62 15.80 1.71
CA LEU A 126 0.28 17.02 2.44
C LEU A 126 1.07 17.15 3.75
N LEU A 127 1.24 16.05 4.49
CA LEU A 127 2.09 16.02 5.69
C LEU A 127 3.54 16.35 5.36
N GLY A 128 4.07 15.88 4.23
CA GLY A 128 5.40 16.25 3.75
C GLY A 128 5.55 17.76 3.57
N GLN A 129 4.51 18.42 3.05
CA GLN A 129 4.50 19.86 2.75
C GLN A 129 4.12 20.75 3.95
N ALA A 130 3.52 20.20 5.00
CA ALA A 130 3.04 20.94 6.16
C ALA A 130 4.18 21.68 6.89
N THR A 131 4.24 23.01 6.80
CA THR A 131 5.31 23.82 7.41
C THR A 131 5.20 23.92 8.93
N TRP A 132 4.02 23.65 9.48
CA TRP A 132 3.72 23.69 10.91
C TRP A 132 4.10 22.40 11.66
N ILE A 133 4.41 21.30 10.96
CA ILE A 133 4.88 20.05 11.57
C ILE A 133 6.41 20.05 11.61
N PRO A 134 7.04 19.91 12.78
CA PRO A 134 8.49 19.81 12.87
C PRO A 134 9.05 18.65 12.04
N GLN A 135 10.19 18.86 11.38
CA GLN A 135 10.77 17.87 10.47
C GLN A 135 11.02 16.50 11.15
N LYS A 136 11.53 16.50 12.39
CA LYS A 136 11.69 15.28 13.21
C LYS A 136 10.40 14.50 13.41
N VAL A 137 9.25 15.18 13.50
CA VAL A 137 7.94 14.54 13.66
C VAL A 137 7.50 13.91 12.35
N LYS A 138 7.73 14.57 11.21
CA LYS A 138 7.47 14.00 9.88
C LYS A 138 8.27 12.72 9.66
N TYR A 139 9.56 12.72 10.00
CA TYR A 139 10.39 11.52 9.90
C TYR A 139 9.85 10.39 10.77
N ARG A 140 9.53 10.67 12.03
CA ARG A 140 8.96 9.67 12.93
C ARG A 140 7.65 9.08 12.37
N ILE A 141 6.76 9.92 11.83
CA ILE A 141 5.52 9.47 11.18
C ILE A 141 5.83 8.53 10.01
N LEU A 142 6.78 8.89 9.14
CA LEU A 142 7.16 8.09 7.97
C LEU A 142 7.83 6.77 8.37
N GLU A 143 8.68 6.76 9.40
CA GLU A 143 9.26 5.54 9.93
C GLU A 143 8.21 4.61 10.53
N TRP A 144 7.33 5.15 11.37
CA TRP A 144 6.26 4.38 12.02
C TRP A 144 5.28 3.84 10.98
N LYS A 145 4.95 4.65 9.97
CA LYS A 145 4.14 4.23 8.83
C LYS A 145 4.82 3.08 8.08
N GLY A 146 6.09 3.22 7.71
CA GLY A 146 6.85 2.15 7.06
C GLY A 146 6.87 0.86 7.88
N ARG A 147 7.20 0.94 9.18
CA ARG A 147 7.17 -0.22 10.09
C ARG A 147 5.78 -0.86 10.17
N PHE A 148 4.74 -0.04 10.23
CA PHE A 148 3.35 -0.52 10.28
C PHE A 148 2.91 -1.17 8.97
N ASP A 149 3.32 -0.65 7.82
CA ASP A 149 3.07 -1.27 6.51
C ASP A 149 3.68 -2.68 6.45
N ILE A 150 4.94 -2.84 6.89
CA ILE A 150 5.61 -4.16 6.95
C ILE A 150 4.88 -5.10 7.92
N LEU A 151 4.55 -4.64 9.13
CA LEU A 151 3.80 -5.42 10.11
C LEU A 151 2.46 -5.91 9.55
N GLN A 152 1.73 -5.03 8.86
CA GLN A 152 0.42 -5.34 8.27
C GLN A 152 0.53 -6.29 7.07
N TYR A 153 1.62 -6.20 6.31
CA TYR A 153 1.93 -7.15 5.25
C TYR A 153 2.20 -8.55 5.80
N VAL A 154 3.04 -8.67 6.84
CA VAL A 154 3.32 -9.95 7.52
C VAL A 154 2.05 -10.54 8.13
N ALA A 155 1.24 -9.70 8.79
CA ALA A 155 -0.01 -10.13 9.38
C ALA A 155 -1.09 -10.49 8.33
N ARG A 156 -0.86 -10.24 7.05
CA ARG A 156 -1.66 -10.71 5.91
C ARG A 156 -1.03 -11.92 5.21
N TRP A 157 -0.14 -12.64 5.91
CA TRP A 157 0.54 -13.84 5.45
C TRP A 157 1.46 -13.60 4.24
N CYS A 158 2.05 -12.40 4.15
CA CYS A 158 3.04 -12.06 3.11
C CYS A 158 2.56 -12.48 1.70
N PRO A 159 1.45 -11.93 1.16
CA PRO A 159 0.97 -12.34 -0.16
C PRO A 159 2.06 -12.18 -1.23
N PRO A 160 2.20 -13.11 -2.20
CA PRO A 160 3.27 -13.05 -3.19
C PRO A 160 3.31 -11.73 -3.96
N LEU A 161 4.49 -11.10 -4.03
CA LEU A 161 4.70 -9.83 -4.73
C LEU A 161 5.00 -10.08 -6.21
N GLN A 162 3.95 -10.14 -7.03
CA GLN A 162 4.00 -10.54 -8.44
C GLN A 162 3.82 -9.36 -9.41
N ILE A 163 4.67 -8.33 -9.30
CA ILE A 163 4.51 -7.13 -10.14
C ILE A 163 4.75 -7.43 -11.64
N GLU A 164 5.57 -8.43 -11.95
CA GLU A 164 5.81 -8.91 -13.32
C GLU A 164 4.54 -9.53 -13.91
N SER A 165 3.69 -10.16 -13.09
CA SER A 165 2.39 -10.67 -13.53
C SER A 165 1.45 -9.52 -13.88
N VAL A 166 1.48 -8.42 -13.11
CA VAL A 166 0.75 -7.17 -13.45
C VAL A 166 1.30 -6.57 -14.75
N ALA A 167 2.61 -6.58 -14.95
CA ALA A 167 3.22 -6.08 -16.19
C ALA A 167 2.83 -6.91 -17.42
N LYS A 168 2.55 -8.21 -17.26
CA LYS A 168 2.12 -9.13 -18.34
C LYS A 168 0.60 -9.23 -18.50
N TYR A 169 -0.15 -8.75 -17.52
CA TYR A 169 -1.61 -8.75 -17.51
C TYR A 169 -2.20 -8.13 -18.78
N LYS A 170 -3.33 -8.70 -19.22
CA LYS A 170 -4.15 -8.21 -20.33
C LYS A 170 -5.48 -7.75 -19.74
N PRO A 171 -5.81 -6.44 -19.84
CA PRO A 171 -7.10 -5.94 -19.39
C PRO A 171 -8.26 -6.70 -20.03
N TYR A 172 -9.34 -6.84 -19.28
CA TYR A 172 -10.58 -7.45 -19.73
C TYR A 172 -11.31 -6.58 -20.77
N ASP A 173 -11.10 -5.27 -20.71
CA ASP A 173 -11.75 -4.29 -21.57
C ASP A 173 -11.39 -4.44 -23.06
N ALA A 174 -12.39 -4.37 -23.93
CA ALA A 174 -12.20 -4.39 -25.39
C ALA A 174 -11.66 -3.05 -25.92
N SER A 175 -11.91 -1.94 -25.22
CA SER A 175 -11.43 -0.60 -25.58
C SER A 175 -10.48 -0.06 -24.52
N LEU A 176 -9.19 -0.27 -24.74
CA LEU A 176 -8.14 0.21 -23.86
C LEU A 176 -8.01 1.73 -23.93
N ALA A 177 -7.84 2.33 -22.77
CA ALA A 177 -7.48 3.72 -22.54
C ALA A 177 -5.96 3.82 -22.66
N ASP A 178 -5.49 4.87 -23.32
CA ASP A 178 -4.05 5.10 -23.51
C ASP A 178 -3.44 5.83 -22.31
N SER A 179 -4.29 6.33 -21.41
CA SER A 179 -3.83 7.10 -20.26
C SER A 179 -4.63 6.88 -18.98
N LYS A 180 -3.96 7.16 -17.85
CA LYS A 180 -4.62 7.21 -16.54
C LYS A 180 -5.75 8.25 -16.50
N LYS A 181 -5.65 9.33 -17.29
CA LYS A 181 -6.67 10.39 -17.37
C LYS A 181 -7.96 9.88 -18.02
N GLU A 182 -7.85 9.00 -19.01
CA GLU A 182 -8.99 8.35 -19.66
C GLU A 182 -9.56 7.19 -18.83
N LEU A 183 -8.70 6.50 -18.08
CA LEU A 183 -9.12 5.39 -17.23
C LEU A 183 -9.80 5.85 -15.94
N LEU A 184 -9.35 6.93 -15.31
CA LEU A 184 -9.85 7.39 -14.01
C LEU A 184 -11.37 7.65 -13.97
N PRO A 185 -12.01 8.29 -14.98
CA PRO A 185 -13.46 8.45 -15.01
C PRO A 185 -14.24 7.13 -14.98
N ARG A 186 -13.65 6.00 -15.42
CA ARG A 186 -14.32 4.69 -15.42
C ARG A 186 -14.55 4.13 -14.01
N PHE A 187 -13.88 4.69 -12.99
CA PHE A 187 -14.14 4.41 -11.59
C PHE A 187 -15.28 5.26 -11.01
N HIS A 188 -15.61 6.41 -11.63
CA HIS A 188 -16.74 7.24 -11.22
C HIS A 188 -18.04 6.58 -11.70
N GLY A 189 -18.83 6.04 -10.77
CA GLY A 189 -20.08 5.34 -11.08
C GLY A 189 -19.99 3.82 -11.00
N LYS A 190 -18.87 3.26 -10.52
CA LYS A 190 -18.83 1.87 -10.09
C LYS A 190 -19.48 1.74 -8.72
N PRO A 191 -20.49 0.88 -8.55
CA PRO A 191 -20.97 0.51 -7.23
C PRO A 191 -19.85 -0.26 -6.51
N ASP A 192 -19.23 0.41 -5.55
CA ASP A 192 -18.24 -0.15 -4.63
C ASP A 192 -18.47 0.46 -3.24
N ASP A 193 -17.65 0.05 -2.27
CA ASP A 193 -17.63 0.60 -0.91
C ASP A 193 -16.85 1.95 -0.81
N GLY A 194 -16.59 2.59 -1.96
CA GLY A 194 -15.86 3.84 -2.08
C GLY A 194 -14.33 3.71 -2.01
N HIS A 195 -13.76 2.50 -1.98
CA HIS A 195 -12.31 2.31 -1.93
C HIS A 195 -11.64 2.28 -3.32
N ALA A 196 -12.29 1.79 -4.37
CA ALA A 196 -11.71 1.65 -5.70
C ALA A 196 -11.24 3.00 -6.26
N ILE A 197 -12.08 4.04 -6.19
CA ILE A 197 -11.66 5.37 -6.65
C ILE A 197 -10.51 5.95 -5.81
N LYS A 198 -10.46 5.66 -4.50
CA LYS A 198 -9.36 6.09 -3.63
C LYS A 198 -8.04 5.41 -4.04
N VAL A 199 -8.08 4.11 -4.33
CA VAL A 199 -6.92 3.34 -4.81
C VAL A 199 -6.47 3.85 -6.17
N ALA A 200 -7.39 4.04 -7.12
CA ALA A 200 -7.09 4.58 -8.44
C ALA A 200 -6.39 5.95 -8.36
N ARG A 201 -6.93 6.86 -7.52
CA ARG A 201 -6.33 8.17 -7.24
C ARG A 201 -4.94 8.02 -6.61
N ALA A 202 -4.78 7.13 -5.64
CA ALA A 202 -3.50 6.90 -4.96
C ALA A 202 -2.43 6.33 -5.91
N LEU A 203 -2.78 5.42 -6.83
CA LEU A 203 -1.86 4.94 -7.89
C LEU A 203 -1.42 6.08 -8.82
N VAL A 204 -2.32 7.00 -9.15
CA VAL A 204 -1.97 8.20 -9.94
C VAL A 204 -0.93 9.05 -9.21
N ILE A 205 -1.13 9.28 -7.91
CA ILE A 205 -0.19 10.04 -7.05
C ILE A 205 1.14 9.31 -6.96
N ALA A 206 1.14 8.02 -6.63
CA ALA A 206 2.33 7.20 -6.47
C ALA A 206 3.21 7.23 -7.70
N GLN A 207 2.63 7.01 -8.89
CA GLN A 207 3.36 7.10 -10.15
C GLN A 207 3.96 8.49 -10.38
N ARG A 208 3.20 9.55 -10.10
CA ARG A 208 3.64 10.94 -10.37
C ARG A 208 4.84 11.32 -9.52
N ILE A 209 4.77 11.07 -8.21
CA ILE A 209 5.83 11.48 -7.28
C ILE A 209 7.07 10.59 -7.39
N SER A 210 6.90 9.31 -7.75
CA SER A 210 8.01 8.37 -7.91
C SER A 210 8.85 8.64 -9.15
N ARG A 211 8.30 9.35 -10.15
CA ARG A 211 8.91 9.53 -11.47
C ARG A 211 10.33 10.12 -11.41
N LYS A 212 10.56 11.10 -10.52
CA LYS A 212 11.87 11.76 -10.39
C LYS A 212 12.91 10.90 -9.66
N TYR A 213 12.48 9.82 -9.02
CA TYR A 213 13.31 8.88 -8.28
C TYR A 213 13.50 7.54 -9.01
N ARG A 214 13.23 7.47 -10.32
CA ARG A 214 13.24 6.24 -11.15
C ARG A 214 14.49 5.35 -11.01
N ASP A 215 15.63 5.94 -10.65
CA ASP A 215 16.92 5.24 -10.53
C ASP A 215 17.26 4.87 -9.08
N ARG A 216 16.37 5.16 -8.12
CA ARG A 216 16.54 4.78 -6.71
C ARG A 216 16.30 3.28 -6.53
N PRO A 217 17.03 2.64 -5.59
CA PRO A 217 16.95 1.20 -5.37
C PRO A 217 15.59 0.75 -4.82
N TRP A 218 14.78 1.65 -4.25
CA TRP A 218 13.44 1.33 -3.73
C TRP A 218 12.32 1.36 -4.79
N ILE A 219 12.62 1.72 -6.04
CA ILE A 219 11.63 1.68 -7.13
C ILE A 219 11.40 0.23 -7.58
N ARG A 220 10.13 -0.21 -7.56
CA ARG A 220 9.68 -1.52 -8.04
C ARG A 220 8.73 -1.44 -9.25
N ILE A 221 8.04 -0.33 -9.45
CA ILE A 221 7.21 -0.09 -10.65
C ILE A 221 7.86 1.00 -11.52
N LYS A 222 8.59 0.57 -12.55
CA LYS A 222 9.47 1.46 -13.35
C LYS A 222 8.77 2.11 -14.54
N ASP A 223 7.97 1.35 -15.27
CA ASP A 223 7.40 1.78 -16.54
C ASP A 223 5.93 2.21 -16.41
N TYR A 224 5.51 3.10 -17.31
CA TYR A 224 4.16 3.65 -17.30
C TYR A 224 3.08 2.59 -17.61
N ALA A 225 3.40 1.59 -18.43
CA ALA A 225 2.43 0.57 -18.82
C ALA A 225 2.05 -0.31 -17.63
N THR A 226 3.00 -0.68 -16.77
CA THR A 226 2.72 -1.42 -15.53
C THR A 226 1.84 -0.62 -14.56
N TRP A 227 2.06 0.70 -14.43
CA TRP A 227 1.17 1.57 -13.65
C TRP A 227 -0.27 1.59 -14.20
N LEU A 228 -0.41 1.65 -15.52
CA LEU A 228 -1.73 1.62 -16.17
C LEU A 228 -2.40 0.25 -15.98
N LYS A 229 -1.64 -0.85 -16.07
CA LYS A 229 -2.13 -2.20 -15.82
C LYS A 229 -2.54 -2.43 -14.37
N ALA A 230 -1.84 -1.85 -13.39
CA ALA A 230 -2.27 -1.90 -11.99
C ALA A 230 -3.66 -1.26 -11.79
N MET A 231 -3.93 -0.13 -12.48
CA MET A 231 -5.27 0.48 -12.49
C MET A 231 -6.29 -0.39 -13.24
N TYR A 232 -5.93 -1.03 -14.35
CA TYR A 232 -6.83 -1.95 -15.03
C TYR A 232 -7.20 -3.17 -14.20
N VAL A 233 -6.22 -3.81 -13.55
CA VAL A 233 -6.47 -4.91 -12.61
C VAL A 233 -7.48 -4.48 -11.55
N LEU A 234 -7.33 -3.26 -11.00
CA LEU A 234 -8.28 -2.72 -10.03
C LEU A 234 -9.68 -2.58 -10.63
N LEU A 235 -9.79 -1.95 -11.80
CA LEU A 235 -11.07 -1.75 -12.49
C LEU A 235 -11.75 -3.10 -12.78
N ASP A 236 -11.02 -4.02 -13.37
CA ASP A 236 -11.55 -5.32 -13.78
C ASP A 236 -11.87 -6.18 -12.54
N SER A 237 -11.08 -6.11 -11.47
CA SER A 237 -11.43 -6.74 -10.19
C SER A 237 -12.74 -6.21 -9.60
N THR A 238 -13.12 -4.95 -9.87
CA THR A 238 -14.39 -4.38 -9.39
C THR A 238 -15.58 -4.73 -10.29
N ILE A 239 -15.32 -5.09 -11.55
CA ILE A 239 -16.36 -5.42 -12.55
C ILE A 239 -16.65 -6.92 -12.55
N LEU A 240 -15.61 -7.75 -12.44
CA LEU A 240 -15.70 -9.20 -12.52
C LEU A 240 -16.15 -9.86 -11.21
N VAL A 241 -16.20 -9.08 -10.13
CA VAL A 241 -16.50 -9.52 -8.75
C VAL A 241 -17.74 -8.74 -8.27
N HIS A 242 -18.56 -9.32 -7.39
CA HIS A 242 -19.84 -8.73 -6.98
C HIS A 242 -19.70 -7.26 -6.54
N SER A 243 -20.67 -6.44 -6.96
CA SER A 243 -20.69 -4.97 -6.88
C SER A 243 -20.77 -4.34 -5.48
N GLY A 244 -20.44 -5.07 -4.42
CA GLY A 244 -20.53 -4.57 -3.04
C GLY A 244 -19.20 -4.61 -2.29
N PHE A 245 -18.35 -5.61 -2.58
CA PHE A 245 -17.09 -5.80 -1.86
C PHE A 245 -16.06 -6.56 -2.72
N PRO A 246 -15.37 -5.89 -3.66
CA PRO A 246 -14.51 -6.54 -4.66
C PRO A 246 -13.14 -6.98 -4.12
N TRP A 247 -12.97 -7.04 -2.80
CA TRP A 247 -11.69 -7.22 -2.13
C TRP A 247 -11.51 -8.64 -1.59
N VAL A 248 -10.27 -9.10 -1.51
CA VAL A 248 -9.89 -10.23 -0.63
C VAL A 248 -9.45 -9.67 0.73
N ARG A 249 -9.63 -10.42 1.81
CA ARG A 249 -9.18 -10.02 3.16
C ARG A 249 -8.11 -11.00 3.64
N SER A 250 -6.85 -10.58 3.59
CA SER A 250 -5.65 -11.40 3.84
C SER A 250 -5.27 -12.26 2.63
N ALA A 251 -4.81 -11.62 1.56
CA ALA A 251 -4.44 -12.25 0.29
C ALA A 251 -3.34 -13.33 0.39
N GLY A 252 -2.54 -13.37 1.45
CA GLY A 252 -1.54 -14.42 1.67
C GLY A 252 -2.11 -15.68 2.32
N TRP A 253 -3.37 -15.66 2.76
CA TRP A 253 -4.04 -16.80 3.38
C TRP A 253 -4.95 -17.46 2.34
N ASP A 254 -4.66 -18.71 1.97
CA ASP A 254 -5.36 -19.41 0.88
C ASP A 254 -6.88 -19.49 1.11
N GLU A 255 -7.30 -19.78 2.34
CA GLU A 255 -8.72 -19.89 2.71
C GLU A 255 -9.47 -18.57 2.52
N ALA A 256 -8.81 -17.40 2.63
CA ALA A 256 -9.44 -16.11 2.37
C ALA A 256 -9.98 -15.97 0.94
N TRP A 257 -9.34 -16.65 -0.02
CA TRP A 257 -9.76 -16.65 -1.42
C TRP A 257 -10.98 -17.54 -1.66
N GLU A 258 -11.13 -18.62 -0.90
CA GLU A 258 -12.28 -19.53 -0.94
C GLU A 258 -13.49 -18.94 -0.19
N GLU A 259 -13.29 -18.46 1.05
CA GLU A 259 -14.35 -17.89 1.91
C GLU A 259 -15.03 -16.67 1.29
N SER A 260 -14.32 -15.96 0.43
CA SER A 260 -14.86 -14.80 -0.28
C SER A 260 -15.98 -15.16 -1.28
N GLY A 261 -16.18 -16.44 -1.60
CA GLY A 261 -17.33 -16.93 -2.39
C GLY A 261 -17.33 -16.49 -3.85
N TYR A 262 -16.19 -16.03 -4.38
CA TYR A 262 -16.07 -15.43 -5.71
C TYR A 262 -15.65 -16.43 -6.79
N PRO A 263 -16.00 -16.18 -8.06
CA PRO A 263 -15.77 -17.13 -9.15
C PRO A 263 -14.29 -17.50 -9.31
N LYS A 264 -14.05 -18.78 -9.62
CA LYS A 264 -12.77 -19.30 -10.09
C LYS A 264 -12.68 -19.08 -11.61
N GLY A 265 -11.53 -18.62 -12.09
CA GLY A 265 -11.31 -18.26 -13.50
C GLY A 265 -11.88 -16.89 -13.90
N VAL A 266 -11.32 -16.29 -14.95
CA VAL A 266 -11.82 -15.04 -15.56
C VAL A 266 -13.00 -15.40 -16.48
N PRO A 267 -14.21 -14.83 -16.30
CA PRO A 267 -15.31 -15.03 -17.24
C PRO A 267 -14.87 -14.64 -18.66
N THR A 268 -15.19 -15.46 -19.66
CA THR A 268 -15.01 -15.07 -21.07
C THR A 268 -16.09 -14.08 -21.47
N LEU A 269 -15.71 -13.01 -22.21
CA LEU A 269 -16.67 -12.11 -22.86
C LEU A 269 -17.61 -12.94 -23.76
N ALA A 270 -18.92 -12.78 -23.57
CA ALA A 270 -19.94 -13.27 -24.50
C ALA A 270 -20.02 -12.35 -25.73
#